data_AF-A0A3E4UPF1-F1
#
_entry.id   AF-A0A3E4UPF1-F1
#
_cell.length_a   1.000
_cell.length_b   1.000
_cell.length_c   1.000
_cell.angle_alpha   90.00
_cell.angle_beta   90.00
_cell.angle_gamma   90.00
#
_symmetry.space_group_name_H-M   'P 1'
#
loop_
_entity.id
_entity.type
_entity.pdbx_description
1 polymer ?
#
loop_
_entity_poly.entity_id
_entity_poly.type
_entity_poly.pdbx_seq_one_letter_code
_entity_poly.pdbx_strand_id
1 'polypeptide(L)' 'MGMFFLQHKTKLVDTGFFRDFVDSYSHILPGVDDGIRTIEESLAMLAYFESLGVKKVRLTDKLAREIMSLR' A
#
# COMPACT_ATOMS: atom_id res chain seq x y z
N MET A 1 11.14 -38.29 -18.93
CA MET A 1 9.82 -37.69 -18.62
C MET A 1 10.06 -36.59 -17.58
N GLY A 2 10.15 -35.33 -18.00
CA GLY A 2 10.50 -34.22 -17.10
C GLY A 2 9.32 -33.91 -16.17
N MET A 3 9.54 -34.00 -14.86
CA MET A 3 8.55 -33.56 -13.86
C MET A 3 8.48 -32.03 -13.87
N PHE A 4 7.38 -31.50 -14.41
CA PHE A 4 6.99 -30.12 -14.21
C PHE A 4 6.44 -29.98 -12.78
N PHE A 5 7.22 -29.44 -11.86
CA PHE A 5 6.72 -29.05 -10.55
C PHE A 5 5.83 -27.80 -10.73
N LEU A 6 4.52 -27.98 -10.57
CA LEU A 6 3.58 -26.86 -10.41
C LEU A 6 3.94 -26.16 -9.09
N GLN A 7 4.59 -25.01 -9.16
CA GLN A 7 4.80 -24.17 -7.99
C GLN A 7 3.44 -23.60 -7.54
N HIS A 8 2.96 -24.02 -6.37
CA HIS A 8 1.76 -23.46 -5.78
C HIS A 8 2.08 -22.04 -5.29
N LYS A 9 1.39 -21.03 -5.82
CA LYS A 9 1.52 -19.64 -5.39
C LYS A 9 0.35 -19.28 -4.48
N THR A 10 0.64 -18.87 -3.26
CA THR A 10 -0.35 -18.33 -2.32
C THR A 10 -0.28 -16.80 -2.34
N LYS A 11 -1.43 -16.10 -2.33
CA LYS A 11 -1.42 -14.64 -2.24
C LYS A 11 -1.13 -14.23 -0.80
N LEU A 12 -0.35 -13.17 -0.61
CA LEU A 12 -0.01 -12.65 0.73
C LEU A 12 -1.24 -12.22 1.53
N VAL A 13 -2.29 -11.75 0.84
CA VAL A 13 -3.54 -11.36 1.51
C VAL A 13 -4.22 -12.54 2.21
N ASP A 14 -4.05 -13.76 1.69
CA ASP A 14 -4.67 -14.97 2.22
C ASP A 14 -3.91 -15.53 3.44
N THR A 15 -2.68 -15.05 3.69
CA THR A 15 -1.83 -15.57 4.78
C THR A 15 -1.95 -14.76 6.08
N GLY A 16 -2.70 -13.66 6.07
CA GLY A 16 -2.77 -12.73 7.21
C GLY A 16 -1.52 -11.89 7.40
N PHE A 17 -0.63 -11.85 6.40
CA PHE A 17 0.64 -11.12 6.43
C PHE A 17 0.51 -9.64 6.84
N PHE A 18 -0.61 -9.01 6.46
CA PHE A 18 -0.82 -7.57 6.66
C PHE A 18 -1.38 -7.20 8.04
N ARG A 19 -1.62 -8.17 8.93
CA ARG A 19 -2.10 -7.88 10.29
C ARG A 19 -1.05 -7.08 11.06
N ASP A 20 -1.48 -5.96 11.65
CA ASP A 20 -0.63 -4.99 12.36
C ASP A 20 0.47 -4.36 11.50
N PHE A 21 0.37 -4.49 10.16
CA PHE A 21 1.36 -3.96 9.24
C PHE A 21 1.38 -2.43 9.23
N VAL A 22 2.56 -1.86 8.98
CA VAL A 22 2.75 -0.43 8.79
C VAL A 22 3.29 -0.20 7.39
N ASP A 23 2.45 0.32 6.50
CA ASP A 23 2.90 0.79 5.21
C ASP A 23 3.79 2.02 5.43
N SER A 24 5.05 1.90 4.98
CA SER A 24 6.10 2.89 5.25
C SER A 24 6.36 3.83 4.09
N TYR A 25 5.80 3.55 2.90
CA TYR A 25 6.00 4.35 1.71
C TYR A 25 4.74 4.30 0.84
N SER A 26 3.87 5.30 1.01
CA SER A 26 2.58 5.36 0.33
C SER A 26 2.42 6.64 -0.48
N HIS A 27 1.82 6.48 -1.66
CA HIS A 27 1.40 7.55 -2.58
C HIS A 27 -0.13 7.72 -2.48
N ILE A 28 -0.62 7.96 -1.27
CA ILE A 28 -2.06 7.93 -0.96
C ILE A 28 -2.70 9.32 -1.03
N LEU A 29 -1.91 10.40 -1.16
CA LEU A 29 -2.46 11.74 -1.29
C LEU A 29 -2.98 11.97 -2.72
N PRO A 30 -4.24 12.38 -2.89
CA PRO A 30 -4.83 12.52 -4.21
C PRO A 30 -4.25 13.74 -4.94
N GLY A 31 -3.83 13.55 -6.19
CA GLY A 31 -3.42 14.61 -7.10
C GLY A 31 -2.04 15.23 -6.79
N VAL A 32 -1.23 14.57 -5.95
CA VAL A 32 0.12 15.06 -5.59
C VAL A 32 1.19 14.54 -6.55
N ASP A 33 1.06 13.32 -7.02
CA ASP A 33 1.98 12.67 -7.96
C ASP A 33 1.23 11.70 -8.88
N ASP A 34 1.91 10.69 -9.39
CA ASP A 34 1.36 9.68 -10.31
C ASP A 34 0.60 8.55 -9.61
N GLY A 35 0.45 8.62 -8.29
CA GLY A 35 -0.37 7.70 -7.49
C GLY A 35 -1.87 7.93 -7.63
N ILE A 36 -2.54 8.24 -6.51
CA ILE A 36 -4.00 8.37 -6.45
C ILE A 36 -4.45 9.74 -7.00
N ARG A 37 -5.58 9.79 -7.70
CA ARG A 37 -6.08 11.02 -8.35
C ARG A 37 -7.20 11.70 -7.57
N THR A 38 -8.06 10.92 -6.91
CA THR A 38 -9.27 11.42 -6.25
C THR A 38 -9.31 11.03 -4.77
N ILE A 39 -10.03 11.82 -3.98
CA ILE A 39 -10.19 11.55 -2.53
C ILE A 39 -10.91 10.22 -2.33
N GLU A 40 -11.88 9.91 -3.18
CA GLU A 40 -12.67 8.68 -3.14
C GLU A 40 -11.79 7.44 -3.34
N GLU A 41 -10.84 7.49 -4.27
CA GLU A 41 -9.85 6.42 -4.46
C GLU A 41 -8.94 6.28 -3.24
N SER A 42 -8.48 7.39 -2.64
CA SER A 42 -7.66 7.35 -1.42
C SER A 42 -8.40 6.68 -0.28
N LEU A 43 -9.65 7.06 -0.06
CA LEU A 43 -10.50 6.48 0.98
C LEU A 43 -10.79 5.01 0.73
N ALA A 44 -11.09 4.62 -0.51
CA ALA A 44 -11.29 3.22 -0.88
C ALA A 44 -10.04 2.37 -0.63
N MET A 45 -8.85 2.92 -0.95
CA MET A 45 -7.59 2.22 -0.71
C MET A 45 -7.29 2.07 0.79
N LEU A 46 -7.54 3.11 1.59
CA LEU A 46 -7.39 3.04 3.04
C LEU A 46 -8.35 2.03 3.68
N ALA A 47 -9.61 2.00 3.23
CA ALA A 47 -10.59 1.02 3.70
C ALA A 47 -10.17 -0.41 3.33
N TYR A 48 -9.60 -0.60 2.14
CA TYR A 48 -9.06 -1.90 1.74
C TYR A 48 -7.87 -2.31 2.63
N PHE A 49 -6.93 -1.41 2.90
CA PHE A 49 -5.80 -1.65 3.80
C PHE A 49 -6.25 -1.99 5.22
N GLU A 50 -7.23 -1.28 5.75
CA GLU A 50 -7.84 -1.58 7.05
C GLU A 50 -8.45 -3.00 7.03
N SER A 51 -9.16 -3.38 5.97
CA SER A 51 -9.74 -4.73 5.85
C SER A 51 -8.70 -5.86 5.83
N LEU A 52 -7.46 -5.55 5.42
CA LEU A 52 -6.33 -6.48 5.45
C LEU A 52 -5.60 -6.50 6.81
N GLY A 53 -5.94 -5.58 7.72
CA GLY A 53 -5.32 -5.45 9.04
C GLY A 53 -4.12 -4.50 9.10
N VAL A 54 -3.90 -3.68 8.06
CA VAL A 54 -2.88 -2.63 8.07
C VAL A 54 -3.27 -1.57 9.08
N LYS A 55 -2.37 -1.26 10.02
CA LYS A 55 -2.65 -0.38 11.16
C LYS A 55 -2.27 1.07 10.88
N LYS A 56 -1.28 1.30 10.02
CA LYS A 56 -0.78 2.64 9.75
C LYS A 56 -0.24 2.73 8.32
N VAL A 57 -0.51 3.87 7.69
CA VAL A 57 0.05 4.25 6.39
C VAL A 57 0.88 5.52 6.58
N ARG A 58 2.13 5.51 6.09
CA ARG A 58 3.02 6.68 6.12
C ARG A 58 3.04 7.34 4.75
N LEU A 59 2.78 8.64 4.75
CA LEU A 59 2.84 9.48 3.56
C LEU A 59 4.30 9.67 3.15
N THR A 60 4.59 9.38 1.89
CA THR A 60 5.92 9.63 1.30
C THR A 60 5.83 10.29 -0.06
N ASP A 61 4.65 10.83 -0.39
CA ASP A 61 4.39 11.58 -1.62
C ASP A 61 5.45 12.66 -1.80
N LYS A 62 5.76 12.99 -3.06
CA LYS A 62 6.83 13.95 -3.39
C LYS A 62 6.67 15.28 -2.64
N LEU A 63 5.45 15.79 -2.55
CA LEU A 63 5.12 17.01 -1.80
C LEU A 63 5.36 16.87 -0.29
N ALA A 64 5.00 15.74 0.31
CA ALA A 64 5.24 15.49 1.74
C ALA A 64 6.75 15.49 2.05
N ARG A 65 7.55 14.89 1.16
CA ARG A 65 9.03 14.92 1.27
C ARG A 65 9.58 16.33 1.13
N GLU A 66 9.08 17.11 0.17
CA GLU A 66 9.50 18.48 -0.06
C GLU A 66 9.20 19.38 1.15
N ILE A 67 7.97 19.32 1.69
CA ILE A 67 7.59 20.03 2.92
C ILE A 67 8.48 19.63 4.11
N MET A 68 8.80 18.34 4.26
CA MET A 68 9.66 17.88 5.34
C MET A 68 11.13 18.33 5.19
N SER A 69 11.59 18.61 3.96
CA SER A 69 12.96 19.07 3.68
C SER A 69 13.17 20.57 3.91
N LEU A 70 12.10 21.36 4.03
CA LEU A 70 12.15 22.80 4.31
C LEU A 70 12.35 23.12 5.82
N ARG A 71 12.84 22.15 6.60
CA ARG A 71 13.03 22.24 8.05
C ARG A 71 14.49 22.29 8.44
#